data_AF-A0A950GMK8-F1
#
_entry.id   AF-A0A950GMK8-F1
#
_cell.length_a   1.000
_cell.length_b   1.000
_cell.length_c   1.000
_cell.angle_alpha   90.00
_cell.angle_beta   90.00
_cell.angle_gamma   90.00
#
_symmetry.space_group_name_H-M   'P 1'
#
loop_
_entity.id
_entity.type
_entity.pdbx_description
1 polymer ?
#
loop_
_entity_poly.entity_id
_entity_poly.type
_entity_poly.pdbx_seq_one_letter_code
_entity_poly.pdbx_strand_id
1 'polypeptide(L)'
;MIAAYEGGGAPAFELYGLGFEHKHIPEIVAYSGLTRRPLFIPSVGNFRQGMLVSVPLHLGLLPGEPSAADLEAALRAHYGEGGAVRVIALDPPNSLERLEAEKLNGTNILEIRVVASKKHPLAVLIAKLDNLGKGASGAAVQSMDLMLDLA
;
A
#
# COMPACT_ATOMS: atom_id res chain seq x y z
N MET A 1 -6.17 -13.69 12.56
CA MET A 1 -5.63 -12.39 12.99
C MET A 1 -6.71 -11.43 13.51
N ILE A 2 -7.90 -11.30 12.91
CA ILE A 2 -8.97 -10.51 13.56
C ILE A 2 -9.56 -11.18 14.82
N ALA A 3 -9.71 -12.51 14.81
CA ALA A 3 -10.22 -13.26 15.97
C ALA A 3 -9.32 -13.11 17.22
N ALA A 4 -8.00 -13.00 17.04
CA ALA A 4 -7.07 -12.76 18.15
C ALA A 4 -7.22 -11.34 18.73
N TYR A 5 -7.46 -10.34 17.86
CA TYR A 5 -7.77 -8.98 18.27
C TYR A 5 -9.07 -8.92 19.07
N GLU A 6 -10.14 -9.51 18.54
CA GLU A 6 -11.47 -9.54 19.18
C GLU A 6 -11.46 -10.31 20.51
N GLY A 7 -10.64 -11.34 20.62
CA GLY A 7 -10.42 -12.09 21.87
C GLY A 7 -9.50 -11.40 22.88
N GLY A 8 -8.97 -10.20 22.59
CA GLY A 8 -8.06 -9.45 23.47
C GLY A 8 -6.66 -10.05 23.60
N GLY A 9 -6.30 -11.04 22.78
CA GLY A 9 -5.03 -11.76 22.82
C GLY A 9 -4.06 -11.42 21.69
N ALA A 10 -4.35 -10.40 20.88
CA ALA A 10 -3.47 -10.00 19.78
C ALA A 10 -2.16 -9.37 20.30
N PRO A 11 -1.01 -9.69 19.66
CA PRO A 11 0.25 -9.03 19.98
C PRO A 11 0.20 -7.55 19.59
N ALA A 12 0.96 -6.70 20.28
CA ALA A 12 1.09 -5.28 19.92
C ALA A 12 1.58 -5.11 18.47
N PHE A 13 2.54 -5.94 18.07
CA PHE A 13 3.07 -6.06 16.72
C PHE A 13 3.66 -7.46 16.52
N GLU A 14 3.45 -8.07 15.36
CA GLU A 14 4.02 -9.36 15.02
C GLU A 14 4.35 -9.44 13.53
N LEU A 15 5.56 -9.93 13.21
CA LEU A 15 5.89 -10.40 11.88
C LEU A 15 5.39 -11.83 11.71
N TYR A 16 4.75 -12.12 10.58
CA TYR A 16 4.28 -13.47 10.28
C TYR A 16 4.68 -13.87 8.86
N GLY A 17 4.42 -15.12 8.47
CA GLY A 17 4.73 -15.58 7.11
C GLY A 17 6.23 -15.63 6.78
N LEU A 18 7.09 -15.70 7.80
CA LEU A 18 8.56 -15.71 7.67
C LEU A 18 9.13 -17.00 7.02
N GLY A 19 8.28 -17.94 6.63
CA GLY A 19 8.65 -19.07 5.78
C GLY A 19 8.73 -18.72 4.29
N PHE A 20 8.49 -17.46 3.91
CA PHE A 20 8.57 -16.91 2.54
C PHE A 20 7.55 -17.48 1.53
N GLU A 21 6.70 -18.43 1.93
CA GLU A 21 5.64 -19.04 1.10
C GLU A 21 4.26 -18.37 1.29
N HIS A 22 4.23 -17.03 1.37
CA HIS A 22 2.97 -16.32 1.53
C HIS A 22 2.08 -16.46 0.28
N LYS A 23 0.79 -16.77 0.49
CA LYS A 23 -0.19 -17.05 -0.58
C LYS A 23 -0.38 -15.94 -1.61
N HIS A 24 -0.05 -14.69 -1.29
CA HIS A 24 -0.18 -13.55 -2.21
C HIS A 24 1.03 -13.37 -3.14
N ILE A 25 2.14 -14.10 -2.95
CA ILE A 25 3.32 -13.97 -3.82
C ILE A 25 2.98 -14.19 -5.31
N PRO A 26 2.23 -15.25 -5.71
CA PRO A 26 1.91 -15.47 -7.13
C PRO A 26 1.15 -14.28 -7.75
N GLU A 27 0.19 -13.72 -7.01
CA GLU A 27 -0.60 -12.56 -7.42
C GLU A 27 0.29 -11.31 -7.57
N ILE A 28 1.16 -11.04 -6.59
CA ILE A 28 2.11 -9.91 -6.64
C ILE A 28 3.00 -10.02 -7.87
N VAL A 29 3.57 -11.19 -8.15
CA VAL A 29 4.44 -11.41 -9.33
C VAL A 29 3.66 -11.17 -10.63
N ALA A 30 2.44 -11.71 -10.73
CA ALA A 30 1.61 -11.58 -11.92
C ALA A 30 1.29 -10.11 -12.26
N TYR A 31 0.88 -9.31 -11.27
CA TYR A 31 0.43 -7.93 -11.53
C TYR A 31 1.56 -6.88 -11.48
N SER A 32 2.69 -7.17 -10.83
CA SER A 32 3.84 -6.25 -10.83
C SER A 32 4.76 -6.42 -12.05
N GLY A 33 4.67 -7.54 -12.78
CA GLY A 33 5.58 -7.85 -13.88
C GLY A 33 7.01 -8.14 -13.44
N LEU A 34 7.25 -8.37 -12.14
CA LEU A 34 8.57 -8.68 -11.63
C LEU A 34 9.06 -10.03 -12.17
N THR A 35 10.26 -10.04 -12.75
CA THR A 35 10.93 -11.27 -13.20
C THR A 35 11.60 -12.03 -12.05
N ARG A 36 11.71 -11.41 -10.88
CA ARG A 36 12.28 -12.00 -9.65
C ARG A 36 11.24 -11.99 -8.54
N ARG A 37 11.16 -13.09 -7.80
CA ARG A 37 10.29 -13.22 -6.62
C ARG A 37 10.63 -12.10 -5.61
N PRO A 38 9.67 -11.26 -5.20
CA PRO A 38 9.93 -10.20 -4.23
C PRO A 38 10.13 -10.76 -2.82
N LEU A 39 10.88 -10.03 -2.00
CA LEU A 39 10.89 -10.23 -0.56
C LEU A 39 9.60 -9.67 0.03
N PHE A 40 8.78 -10.52 0.65
CA PHE A 40 7.51 -10.13 1.25
C PHE A 40 7.54 -10.45 2.74
N ILE A 41 7.43 -9.40 3.57
CA ILE A 41 7.48 -9.51 5.03
C ILE A 41 6.19 -8.91 5.58
N PRO A 42 5.14 -9.72 5.79
CA PRO A 42 3.90 -9.20 6.33
C PRO A 42 3.97 -9.07 7.86
N SER A 43 3.23 -8.11 8.36
CA SER A 43 3.11 -7.85 9.80
C SER A 43 1.67 -7.54 10.18
N VAL A 44 1.35 -7.68 11.45
CA VAL A 44 0.08 -7.28 12.04
C VAL A 44 0.33 -6.40 13.26
N GLY A 45 -0.56 -5.44 13.51
CA GLY A 45 -0.59 -4.66 14.74
C GLY A 45 -1.87 -4.90 15.52
N ASN A 46 -1.92 -4.43 16.76
CA ASN A 46 -3.09 -4.58 17.63
C ASN A 46 -4.20 -3.56 17.32
N PHE A 47 -4.78 -3.67 16.14
CA PHE A 47 -5.94 -2.89 15.69
C PHE A 47 -6.80 -3.74 14.77
N ARG A 48 -8.10 -3.41 14.68
CA ARG A 48 -9.09 -4.25 14.00
C ARG A 48 -8.86 -4.37 12.49
N GLN A 49 -8.59 -3.24 11.83
CA GLN A 49 -8.41 -3.13 10.39
C GLN A 49 -7.59 -1.88 10.07
N GLY A 50 -7.03 -1.83 8.87
CA GLY A 50 -6.08 -0.82 8.41
C GLY A 50 -4.81 -1.49 7.91
N MET A 51 -4.20 -0.95 6.86
CA MET A 51 -3.01 -1.53 6.26
C MET A 51 -2.09 -0.45 5.70
N LEU A 52 -0.79 -0.64 5.92
CA LEU A 52 0.29 0.03 5.20
C LEU A 52 1.08 -1.02 4.43
N VAL A 53 1.31 -0.79 3.14
CA VAL A 53 2.18 -1.60 2.28
C VAL A 53 3.34 -0.73 1.86
N SER A 54 4.55 -1.14 2.22
CA SER A 54 5.78 -0.38 1.97
C SER A 54 6.66 -1.09 0.95
N VAL A 55 7.09 -0.36 -0.07
CA VAL A 55 8.06 -0.83 -1.07
C VAL A 55 9.28 0.10 -1.02
N PRO A 56 10.36 -0.31 -0.33
CA PRO A 56 11.61 0.46 -0.28
C PRO A 56 12.35 0.36 -1.62
N LEU A 57 12.87 1.48 -2.09
CA LEU A 57 13.55 1.62 -3.38
C LEU A 57 14.89 2.35 -3.20
N HIS A 58 15.93 1.76 -3.78
CA HIS A 58 17.18 2.46 -4.06
C HIS A 58 17.08 3.07 -5.46
N LEU A 59 16.82 4.38 -5.56
CA LEU A 59 16.53 5.06 -6.82
C LEU A 59 17.68 4.92 -7.82
N GLY A 60 18.92 5.00 -7.36
CA GLY A 60 20.11 4.81 -8.21
C GLY A 60 20.33 3.38 -8.71
N LEU A 61 19.53 2.40 -8.27
CA LEU A 61 19.56 1.02 -8.79
C LEU A 61 18.40 0.73 -9.76
N LEU A 62 17.50 1.68 -9.96
CA LEU A 62 16.40 1.56 -10.91
C LEU A 62 16.87 2.00 -12.31
N PRO A 63 16.40 1.35 -13.39
CA PRO A 63 16.71 1.78 -14.76
C PRO A 63 16.33 3.24 -14.97
N GLY A 64 17.26 4.04 -15.48
CA GLY A 64 17.08 5.47 -15.72
C GLY A 64 17.22 6.36 -14.48
N GLU A 65 17.53 5.79 -13.31
CA GLU A 65 17.78 6.51 -12.04
C GLU A 65 16.72 7.60 -11.74
N PRO A 66 15.42 7.26 -11.74
CA PRO A 66 14.35 8.23 -11.60
C PRO A 66 14.42 8.95 -10.25
N SER A 67 14.04 10.23 -10.25
CA SER A 67 13.80 10.98 -9.03
C SER A 67 12.50 10.55 -8.36
N ALA A 68 12.32 10.95 -7.10
CA ALA A 68 11.05 10.75 -6.40
C ALA A 68 9.87 11.47 -7.09
N ALA A 69 10.13 12.62 -7.71
CA ALA A 69 9.12 13.36 -8.46
C ALA A 69 8.69 12.59 -9.72
N ASP A 70 9.62 11.90 -10.38
CA ASP A 70 9.29 11.04 -11.54
C ASP A 70 8.39 9.87 -11.13
N LEU A 71 8.64 9.27 -9.95
CA LEU A 71 7.78 8.22 -9.40
C LEU A 71 6.37 8.73 -9.11
N GLU A 72 6.24 9.90 -8.47
CA GLU A 72 4.93 10.49 -8.22
C GLU A 72 4.21 10.82 -9.54
N ALA A 73 4.92 11.44 -10.49
CA ALA A 73 4.36 11.80 -11.78
C ALA A 73 3.84 10.56 -12.53
N ALA A 74 4.59 9.46 -12.52
CA ALA A 74 4.17 8.19 -13.11
C ALA A 74 2.90 7.64 -12.42
N LEU A 75 2.84 7.68 -11.08
CA LEU A 75 1.66 7.25 -10.32
C LEU A 75 0.44 8.12 -10.63
N ARG A 76 0.61 9.45 -10.70
CA ARG A 76 -0.47 10.38 -11.06
C ARG A 76 -0.97 10.16 -12.47
N ALA A 77 -0.06 9.98 -13.43
CA ALA A 77 -0.41 9.70 -14.81
C ALA A 77 -1.19 8.38 -14.93
N HIS A 78 -0.84 7.37 -14.14
CA HIS A 78 -1.53 6.09 -14.16
C HIS A 78 -2.92 6.12 -13.50
N TYR A 79 -3.04 6.71 -12.31
CA TYR A 79 -4.29 6.67 -11.53
C TYR A 79 -5.23 7.86 -11.78
N GLY A 80 -4.74 8.94 -12.38
CA GLY A 80 -5.53 10.14 -12.64
C GLY A 80 -6.03 10.83 -11.36
N GLU A 81 -7.07 11.65 -11.51
CA GLU A 81 -7.76 12.35 -10.43
C GLU A 81 -9.19 11.82 -10.23
N GLY A 82 -9.74 11.98 -9.02
CA GLY A 82 -11.16 11.73 -8.74
C GLY A 82 -11.56 10.28 -8.44
N GLY A 83 -10.62 9.34 -8.44
CA GLY A 83 -10.88 7.92 -8.18
C GLY A 83 -10.78 7.46 -6.72
N ALA A 84 -11.03 6.16 -6.53
CA ALA A 84 -10.78 5.44 -5.27
C ALA A 84 -9.29 5.40 -4.90
N VAL A 85 -8.39 5.50 -5.88
CA VAL A 85 -6.94 5.62 -5.66
C VAL A 85 -6.55 7.09 -5.69
N ARG A 86 -5.82 7.54 -4.67
CA ARG A 86 -5.39 8.93 -4.51
C ARG A 86 -3.88 8.99 -4.36
N VAL A 87 -3.21 9.64 -5.30
CA VAL A 87 -1.78 9.93 -5.20
C VAL A 87 -1.57 11.20 -4.41
N ILE A 88 -0.99 11.06 -3.22
CA ILE A 88 -0.71 12.19 -2.33
C ILE A 88 0.57 12.87 -2.77
N ALA A 89 0.55 14.20 -2.81
CA ALA A 89 1.70 15.00 -3.23
C ALA A 89 2.93 14.77 -2.36
N LEU A 90 4.11 14.85 -2.97
CA LEU A 90 5.40 14.93 -2.31
C LEU A 90 5.38 16.12 -1.34
N ASP A 91 5.92 15.93 -0.14
CA ASP A 91 6.05 17.01 0.86
C ASP A 91 4.77 17.85 1.07
N PRO A 92 3.60 17.24 1.35
CA PRO A 92 2.36 17.99 1.49
C PRO A 92 2.44 18.92 2.71
N PRO A 93 1.78 20.10 2.71
CA PRO A 93 1.75 20.99 3.87
C PRO A 93 1.32 20.23 5.13
N ASN A 94 2.07 20.36 6.24
CA ASN A 94 2.00 19.52 7.45
C ASN A 94 2.55 18.08 7.28
N SER A 95 3.63 17.91 6.52
CA SER A 95 4.22 16.63 6.10
C SER A 95 4.75 15.73 7.23
N LEU A 96 3.84 14.90 7.75
CA LEU A 96 3.92 13.44 7.92
C LEU A 96 5.29 12.78 8.16
N GLU A 97 5.77 12.83 9.41
CA GLU A 97 6.71 11.81 9.92
C GLU A 97 6.00 10.49 10.28
N ARG A 98 4.66 10.51 10.40
CA ARG A 98 3.88 9.40 10.97
C ARG A 98 2.73 9.02 10.06
N LEU A 99 2.66 7.73 9.70
CA LEU A 99 1.52 7.13 9.01
C LEU A 99 0.83 6.15 9.96
N GLU A 100 -0.47 6.33 10.12
CA GLU A 100 -1.33 5.45 10.91
C GLU A 100 -2.15 4.57 9.95
N ALA A 101 -2.10 3.25 10.16
CA ALA A 101 -2.77 2.27 9.30
C ALA A 101 -4.30 2.46 9.28
N GLU A 102 -4.87 2.92 10.39
CA GLU A 102 -6.33 2.98 10.62
C GLU A 102 -7.01 4.20 9.99
N LYS A 103 -6.26 5.17 9.45
CA LYS A 103 -6.81 6.46 9.00
C LYS A 103 -7.80 6.36 7.84
N LEU A 104 -7.82 5.25 7.11
CA LEU A 104 -8.76 5.01 6.00
C LEU A 104 -9.80 3.95 6.33
N ASN A 105 -9.92 3.53 7.59
CA ASN A 105 -10.89 2.53 8.02
C ASN A 105 -12.32 2.97 7.66
N GLY A 106 -13.12 2.02 7.18
CA GLY A 106 -14.50 2.24 6.72
C GLY A 106 -14.61 2.89 5.35
N THR A 107 -13.50 3.05 4.61
CA THR A 107 -13.50 3.68 3.28
C THR A 107 -13.09 2.69 2.19
N ASN A 108 -13.49 3.00 0.95
CA ASN A 108 -12.99 2.33 -0.25
C ASN A 108 -11.81 3.09 -0.89
N ILE A 109 -11.10 3.92 -0.11
CA ILE A 109 -10.00 4.75 -0.60
C ILE A 109 -8.66 4.03 -0.40
N LEU A 110 -7.78 4.16 -1.39
CA LEU A 110 -6.37 3.81 -1.30
C LEU A 110 -5.54 5.08 -1.52
N GLU A 111 -4.70 5.44 -0.55
CA GLU A 111 -3.72 6.51 -0.72
C GLU A 111 -2.35 5.95 -1.09
N ILE A 112 -1.70 6.48 -2.13
CA ILE A 112 -0.32 6.16 -2.49
C ILE A 112 0.55 7.39 -2.26
N ARG A 113 1.71 7.18 -1.64
CA ARG A 113 2.70 8.22 -1.30
C ARG A 113 4.08 7.79 -1.77
N VAL A 114 4.86 8.75 -2.26
CA VAL A 114 6.31 8.63 -2.41
C VAL A 114 6.95 9.38 -1.24
N VAL A 115 7.66 8.66 -0.36
CA VAL A 115 8.44 9.25 0.74
C VAL A 115 9.91 9.14 0.40
N ALA A 116 10.59 10.27 0.18
CA ALA A 116 11.96 10.28 -0.32
C ALA A 116 12.95 10.94 0.65
N SER A 117 14.19 10.46 0.64
CA SER A 117 15.28 11.10 1.37
C SER A 117 15.73 12.37 0.65
N LYS A 118 15.95 13.45 1.41
CA LYS A 118 16.55 14.70 0.89
C LYS A 118 18.07 14.60 0.66
N LYS A 119 18.71 13.54 1.17
CA LYS A 119 20.19 13.40 1.17
C LYS A 119 20.69 12.16 0.43
N HIS A 120 19.85 11.16 0.26
CA HIS A 120 20.23 9.86 -0.29
C HIS A 120 19.29 9.47 -1.43
N PRO A 121 19.74 8.68 -2.42
CA PRO A 121 18.90 8.20 -3.52
C PRO A 121 17.98 7.06 -3.05
N LEU A 122 17.15 7.33 -2.04
CA LEU A 122 16.27 6.38 -1.38
C LEU A 122 14.85 6.92 -1.37
N ALA A 123 13.89 6.06 -1.70
CA ALA A 123 12.48 6.33 -1.53
C ALA A 123 11.75 5.11 -0.96
N VAL A 124 10.60 5.33 -0.34
CA VAL A 124 9.65 4.28 0.01
C VAL A 124 8.31 4.66 -0.60
N LEU A 125 7.78 3.76 -1.44
CA LEU A 125 6.38 3.84 -1.84
C LEU A 125 5.53 3.27 -0.73
N ILE A 126 4.49 3.99 -0.31
CA ILE A 126 3.58 3.53 0.73
C ILE A 126 2.16 3.60 0.22
N ALA A 127 1.48 2.46 0.20
CA ALA A 127 0.03 2.38 0.02
C ALA A 127 -0.63 2.26 1.39
N LYS A 128 -1.65 3.09 1.65
CA LYS A 128 -2.51 3.03 2.83
C LYS A 128 -3.93 2.73 2.39
N LEU A 129 -4.58 1.79 3.06
CA LEU A 129 -5.95 1.36 2.77
C LEU A 129 -6.58 0.66 3.98
N ASP A 130 -7.90 0.55 3.98
CA ASP A 130 -8.60 -0.41 4.82
C ASP A 130 -8.53 -1.80 4.19
N ASN A 131 -7.98 -2.80 4.90
CA ASN A 131 -7.86 -4.17 4.41
C ASN A 131 -9.20 -4.92 4.32
N LEU A 132 -10.21 -4.52 5.09
CA LEU A 132 -11.57 -5.07 4.98
C LEU A 132 -12.43 -4.25 4.00
N GLY A 133 -12.15 -2.96 3.86
CA GLY A 133 -12.74 -2.07 2.86
C GLY A 133 -12.09 -2.26 1.49
N LYS A 134 -11.26 -1.31 1.06
CA LYS A 134 -10.59 -1.32 -0.25
C LYS A 134 -9.73 -2.57 -0.50
N GLY A 135 -9.22 -3.21 0.53
CA GLY A 135 -8.46 -4.46 0.42
C GLY A 135 -9.31 -5.73 0.24
N ALA A 136 -10.64 -5.62 0.36
CA ALA A 136 -11.55 -6.76 0.22
C ALA A 136 -12.93 -6.33 -0.33
N SER A 137 -13.92 -6.13 0.53
CA SER A 137 -15.33 -6.02 0.11
C SER A 137 -15.63 -4.74 -0.67
N GLY A 138 -14.99 -3.63 -0.31
CA GLY A 138 -15.14 -2.36 -1.04
C GLY A 138 -14.64 -2.45 -2.48
N ALA A 139 -13.52 -3.15 -2.71
CA ALA A 139 -13.04 -3.40 -4.07
C ALA A 139 -13.95 -4.37 -4.84
N ALA A 140 -14.51 -5.37 -4.17
CA ALA A 140 -15.45 -6.30 -4.78
C ALA A 140 -16.74 -5.59 -5.23
N VAL A 141 -17.33 -4.74 -4.38
CA VAL A 141 -18.51 -3.93 -4.74
C VAL A 141 -18.18 -2.96 -5.86
N GLN A 142 -17.04 -2.26 -5.81
CA GLN A 142 -16.61 -1.41 -6.91
C GLN A 142 -16.47 -2.17 -8.23
N SER A 143 -15.95 -3.40 -8.20
CA SER A 143 -15.85 -4.24 -9.40
C SER A 143 -17.22 -4.63 -9.93
N MET A 144 -18.16 -4.93 -9.03
CA MET A 144 -19.55 -5.20 -9.38
C MET A 144 -20.24 -3.97 -9.99
N ASP A 145 -20.04 -2.78 -9.42
CA ASP A 145 -20.60 -1.53 -9.97
C ASP A 145 -20.09 -1.28 -11.39
N LEU A 146 -18.80 -1.52 -11.66
CA LEU A 146 -18.23 -1.45 -13.01
C LEU A 146 -18.83 -2.49 -13.97
N MET A 147 -19.06 -3.72 -13.50
CA MET A 147 -19.68 -4.78 -14.32
C MET A 147 -21.15 -4.50 -14.63
N LEU A 148 -21.82 -3.68 -13.81
CA LEU A 148 -23.23 -3.32 -13.93
C LEU A 148 -23.45 -1.92 -14.52
N ASP A 149 -22.39 -1.23 -14.95
CA ASP A 149 -22.43 0.14 -15.47
C ASP A 149 -23.06 1.16 -14.49
N LEU A 150 -22.73 1.05 -13.20
CA LEU A 150 -23.21 1.93 -12.12
C LEU A 150 -22.19 2.98 -11.66
N ALA A 151 -21.02 3.02 -12.30
CA ALA A 151 -19.86 3.82 -11.91
C ALA A 151 -19.77 5.18 -12.60
#